data_AF-A0A8T9S7K1-F1
#
_entry.id   AF-A0A8T9S7K1-F1
#
_cell.length_a   1.000
_cell.length_b   1.000
_cell.length_c   1.000
_cell.angle_alpha   90.00
_cell.angle_beta   90.00
_cell.angle_gamma   90.00
#
_symmetry.space_group_name_H-M   'P 1'
#
loop_
_entity.id
_entity.type
_entity.pdbx_description
1 polymer ?
#
loop_
_entity_poly.entity_id
_entity_poly.type
_entity_poly.pdbx_seq_one_letter_code
_entity_poly.pdbx_strand_id
1 'polypeptide(L)'
;MLPAPFGSIPDDLPADQRAHWQRRQLTARNALDSQALTGTAANAETVASLQRYVRGEITLAQAIAQVRAQMAQEQQSYRQFLNRRNLI
;
A
#
# COMPACT_ATOMS: atom_id res chain seq x y z
N MET A 1 15.65 -11.51 6.05
CA MET A 1 14.46 -11.58 5.18
C MET A 1 13.32 -10.90 5.92
N LEU A 2 12.79 -9.77 5.42
CA LEU A 2 11.55 -9.20 5.96
C LEU A 2 10.42 -10.22 5.72
N PRO A 3 9.62 -10.58 6.74
CA PRO A 3 8.46 -11.45 6.52
C PRO A 3 7.60 -10.85 5.41
N ALA A 4 7.08 -11.71 4.52
CA ALA A 4 6.24 -11.26 3.42
C ALA A 4 5.08 -10.42 4.01
N PRO A 5 4.99 -9.11 3.70
CA PRO A 5 4.05 -8.22 4.37
C PRO A 5 2.58 -8.58 4.09
N PHE A 6 2.33 -9.57 3.22
CA PHE A 6 1.01 -9.98 2.75
C PHE A 6 0.59 -11.38 3.25
N GLY A 7 1.40 -12.01 4.10
CA GLY A 7 1.13 -13.35 4.64
C GLY A 7 1.35 -14.48 3.63
N SER A 8 0.90 -15.68 4.00
CA SER A 8 0.91 -16.89 3.15
C SER A 8 -0.39 -17.01 2.36
N ILE A 9 -0.32 -17.67 1.21
CA ILE A 9 -1.51 -18.08 0.44
C ILE A 9 -2.31 -19.04 1.34
N PRO A 10 -3.63 -18.84 1.54
CA PRO A 10 -4.45 -19.82 2.24
C PRO A 10 -4.45 -21.17 1.51
N ASP A 11 -4.20 -22.26 2.24
CA ASP A 11 -4.05 -23.61 1.67
C ASP A 11 -5.35 -24.14 1.04
N ASP A 12 -6.50 -23.65 1.52
CA ASP A 12 -7.84 -24.09 1.10
C ASP A 12 -8.35 -23.41 -0.18
N LEU A 13 -7.55 -22.54 -0.81
CA LEU A 13 -7.99 -21.83 -2.02
C LEU A 13 -7.97 -22.75 -3.26
N PRO A 14 -9.02 -22.69 -4.10
CA PRO A 14 -9.00 -23.26 -5.45
C PRO A 14 -7.81 -22.77 -6.29
N ALA A 15 -7.38 -23.57 -7.28
CA ALA A 15 -6.16 -23.28 -8.06
C ALA A 15 -6.22 -21.93 -8.80
N ASP A 16 -7.39 -21.58 -9.34
CA ASP A 16 -7.68 -20.29 -9.95
C ASP A 16 -7.57 -19.14 -8.93
N GLN A 17 -8.16 -19.30 -7.74
CA GLN A 17 -8.08 -18.29 -6.68
C GLN A 17 -6.66 -18.12 -6.15
N ARG A 18 -5.88 -19.22 -6.05
CA ARG A 18 -4.46 -19.17 -5.71
C ARG A 18 -3.66 -18.39 -6.75
N ALA A 19 -3.90 -18.63 -8.05
CA ALA A 19 -3.24 -17.89 -9.11
C ALA A 19 -3.58 -16.39 -9.06
N HIS A 20 -4.85 -16.04 -8.80
CA HIS A 20 -5.25 -14.66 -8.59
C HIS A 20 -4.58 -14.03 -7.37
N TRP A 21 -4.54 -14.73 -6.24
CA TRP A 21 -3.90 -14.26 -5.02
C TRP A 21 -2.40 -14.02 -5.23
N GLN A 22 -1.70 -14.96 -5.87
CA GLN A 22 -0.27 -14.82 -6.22
C GLN A 22 -0.02 -13.60 -7.10
N ARG A 23 -0.86 -13.38 -8.14
CA ARG A 23 -0.76 -12.20 -8.99
C ARG A 23 -0.92 -10.91 -8.17
N ARG A 24 -1.94 -10.85 -7.29
CA ARG A 24 -2.15 -9.67 -6.44
C ARG A 24 -0.98 -9.44 -5.48
N GLN A 25 -0.44 -10.50 -4.88
CA GLN A 25 0.72 -10.42 -3.99
C GLN A 25 1.96 -9.87 -4.73
N LEU A 26 2.22 -10.37 -5.94
CA LEU A 26 3.31 -9.89 -6.79
C LEU A 26 3.12 -8.41 -7.16
N THR A 27 1.91 -8.01 -7.56
CA THR A 27 1.60 -6.60 -7.85
C THR A 27 1.84 -5.71 -6.64
N ALA A 28 1.35 -6.12 -5.46
CA ALA A 28 1.53 -5.36 -4.23
C ALA A 28 3.01 -5.24 -3.84
N ARG A 29 3.79 -6.30 -4.05
CA ARG A 29 5.23 -6.29 -3.80
C ARG A 29 5.96 -5.34 -4.73
N ASN A 30 5.71 -5.43 -6.04
CA ASN A 30 6.31 -4.56 -7.04
C ASN A 30 5.99 -3.08 -6.78
N ALA A 31 4.77 -2.78 -6.28
CA ALA A 31 4.39 -1.42 -5.91
C ALA A 31 5.22 -0.90 -4.72
N LEU A 32 5.38 -1.70 -3.66
CA LEU A 32 6.23 -1.34 -2.51
C LEU A 32 7.70 -1.18 -2.91
N ASP A 33 8.23 -2.10 -3.70
CA ASP A 33 9.62 -2.07 -4.16
C ASP A 33 9.85 -0.83 -5.05
N SER A 34 8.90 -0.50 -5.93
CA SER A 34 8.96 0.72 -6.77
C SER A 34 8.94 1.99 -5.93
N GLN A 35 8.15 2.04 -4.86
CA GLN A 35 8.12 3.18 -3.94
C GLN A 35 9.43 3.29 -3.12
N ALA A 36 9.99 2.15 -2.71
CA ALA A 36 11.29 2.13 -2.04
C ALA A 36 12.41 2.68 -2.94
N LEU A 37 12.36 2.41 -4.25
CA LEU A 37 13.30 2.96 -5.23
C LEU A 37 13.22 4.49 -5.35
N THR A 38 12.07 5.11 -5.07
CA THR A 38 11.94 6.58 -5.01
C THR A 38 12.43 7.18 -3.69
N GLY A 39 13.10 6.39 -2.84
CA GLY A 39 13.66 6.83 -1.57
C GLY A 39 12.64 7.09 -0.47
N THR A 40 11.37 6.71 -0.69
CA THR A 40 10.29 6.91 0.29
C THR A 40 9.77 5.54 0.72
N ALA A 41 10.00 5.15 1.98
CA ALA A 41 9.42 3.91 2.50
C ALA A 41 7.89 4.01 2.50
N ALA A 42 7.20 2.94 2.13
CA ALA A 42 5.76 2.88 2.26
C ALA A 42 5.34 2.98 3.73
N ASN A 43 4.40 3.88 4.03
CA ASN A 43 3.84 4.01 5.37
C ASN A 43 2.94 2.80 5.70
N ALA A 44 2.63 2.63 6.99
CA ALA A 44 1.85 1.49 7.47
C ALA A 44 0.46 1.39 6.80
N GLU A 45 -0.15 2.53 6.47
CA GLU A 45 -1.48 2.57 5.85
C GLU A 45 -1.46 2.16 4.38
N THR A 46 -0.39 2.49 3.64
CA THR A 46 -0.13 1.99 2.28
C THR A 46 0.01 0.47 2.29
N VAL A 47 0.78 -0.06 3.24
CA VAL A 47 0.93 -1.51 3.41
C VAL A 47 -0.41 -2.16 3.74
N ALA A 48 -1.20 -1.57 4.64
CA ALA A 48 -2.53 -2.08 4.99
C ALA A 48 -3.50 -2.07 3.80
N SER A 49 -3.49 -1.02 2.98
CA SER A 49 -4.32 -0.92 1.77
C SER A 49 -3.95 -2.02 0.76
N LEU A 50 -2.65 -2.25 0.57
CA LEU A 50 -2.16 -3.33 -0.29
C LEU A 50 -2.48 -4.73 0.27
N GLN A 51 -2.46 -4.93 1.58
CA GLN A 51 -2.91 -6.18 2.20
C GLN A 51 -4.38 -6.49 1.90
N ARG A 52 -5.27 -5.49 2.03
CA ARG A 52 -6.69 -5.63 1.70
C ARG A 52 -6.91 -5.97 0.22
N TYR A 53 -6.11 -5.36 -0.67
CA TYR A 53 -6.10 -5.71 -2.08
C TYR A 53 -5.68 -7.17 -2.32
N VAL A 54 -4.59 -7.64 -1.70
CA VAL A 54 -4.13 -9.03 -1.84
C VAL A 54 -5.21 -10.02 -1.38
N ARG A 55 -5.87 -9.72 -0.25
CA ARG A 55 -7.01 -10.49 0.28
C ARG A 55 -8.27 -10.43 -0.59
N GLY A 56 -8.33 -9.52 -1.56
CA GLY A 56 -9.49 -9.36 -2.45
C GLY A 56 -10.64 -8.58 -1.82
N GLU A 57 -10.42 -7.91 -0.68
CA GLU A 57 -11.42 -7.07 -0.02
C GLU A 57 -11.68 -5.77 -0.80
N ILE A 58 -10.66 -5.29 -1.52
CA ILE A 58 -10.72 -4.09 -2.36
C ILE A 58 -10.03 -4.34 -3.70
N THR A 59 -10.39 -3.54 -4.70
CA THR A 59 -9.73 -3.54 -6.01
C THR A 59 -8.38 -2.80 -5.95
N LEU A 60 -7.51 -3.06 -6.93
CA LEU A 60 -6.23 -2.32 -7.07
C LEU A 60 -6.48 -0.81 -7.22
N ALA A 61 -7.52 -0.43 -7.98
CA ALA A 61 -7.89 0.98 -8.18
C ALA A 61 -8.26 1.66 -6.85
N GLN A 62 -9.01 0.97 -5.99
CA GLN A 62 -9.36 1.47 -4.66
C GLN A 62 -8.13 1.58 -3.75
N ALA A 63 -7.23 0.60 -3.78
CA ALA A 63 -5.97 0.66 -3.02
C ALA A 63 -5.11 1.87 -3.46
N ILE A 64 -4.95 2.08 -4.77
CA ILE A 64 -4.22 3.24 -5.31
C ILE A 64 -4.89 4.56 -4.93
N ALA A 65 -6.22 4.63 -5.00
CA ALA A 65 -6.96 5.83 -4.62
C ALA A 65 -6.76 6.19 -3.14
N GLN A 66 -6.75 5.20 -2.23
CA GLN A 66 -6.49 5.40 -0.80
C GLN A 66 -5.07 5.92 -0.55
N VAL A 67 -4.07 5.32 -1.19
CA VAL A 67 -2.66 5.77 -1.07
C VAL A 67 -2.50 7.21 -1.57
N ARG A 68 -3.12 7.55 -2.71
CA ARG A 68 -3.08 8.93 -3.24
C ARG A 68 -3.76 9.93 -2.33
N ALA A 69 -4.91 9.58 -1.76
CA ALA A 69 -5.63 10.45 -0.83
C ALA A 69 -4.79 10.72 0.44
N GLN A 70 -4.10 9.71 0.96
CA GLN A 70 -3.18 9.87 2.09
C GLN A 70 -2.00 10.79 1.76
N MET A 71 -1.33 10.58 0.63
CA MET A 71 -0.22 11.45 0.22
C MET A 71 -0.67 12.91 0.07
N ALA A 72 -1.88 13.15 -0.44
CA ALA A 72 -2.45 14.49 -0.54
C ALA A 72 -2.72 15.11 0.84
N GLN A 73 -3.25 14.31 1.79
CA GLN A 73 -3.52 14.75 3.16
C GLN A 73 -2.23 15.06 3.94
N GLU A 74 -1.19 14.22 3.81
CA GLU A 74 0.14 14.44 4.41
C GLU A 74 0.79 15.72 3.86
N GLN A 75 0.68 15.97 2.55
CA GLN A 75 1.17 17.22 1.96
C GLN A 75 0.41 18.45 2.48
N GLN A 76 -0.91 18.34 2.65
CA GLN A 76 -1.73 19.44 3.15
C GLN A 76 -1.42 19.75 4.62
N SER A 77 -1.30 18.74 5.48
CA SER A 77 -0.97 18.92 6.90
C SER A 77 0.44 19.49 7.08
N TYR A 78 1.41 19.05 6.27
CA TYR A 78 2.77 19.59 6.27
C TYR A 78 2.81 21.08 5.88
N ARG A 79 2.07 21.48 4.84
CA ARG A 79 1.94 22.89 4.44
C ARG A 79 1.32 23.75 5.55
N GLN A 80 0.28 23.25 6.23
CA GLN A 80 -0.33 23.96 7.35
C GLN A 80 0.64 24.13 8.53
N PHE A 81 1.43 23.10 8.85
CA PHE A 81 2.44 23.17 9.89
C PHE A 81 3.52 24.23 9.58
N LEU A 82 4.04 24.25 8.36
CA LEU A 82 5.02 25.25 7.94
C LEU A 82 4.46 26.67 8.02
N ASN A 83 3.25 26.90 7.53
CA ASN A 83 2.59 28.21 7.61
C ASN A 83 2.38 28.67 9.06
N ARG A 84 2.10 27.74 9.99
CA ARG A 84 1.95 28.05 11.41
C ARG A 84 3.29 28.39 12.09
N ARG A 85 4.40 27.76 11.66
CA ARG A 85 5.76 28.04 12.16
C ARG A 85 6.35 29.33 11.62
N ASN A 86 5.94 29.79 10.45
CA ASN A 86 6.41 31.04 9.82
C ASN A 86 5.68 32.30 10.32
N LEU A 87 4.74 32.15 11.26
CA LEU A 87 3.96 33.24 11.86
C LEU A 87 4.45 33.61 13.27
N ILE A 88 5.62 33.13 13.70
CA ILE A 88 6.26 33.44 14.99
C ILE A 88 7.60 34.12 14.74
#